data_AF-A0A933MV21-F1
#
_entry.id   AF-A0A933MV21-F1
#
_cell.length_a   1.000
_cell.length_b   1.000
_cell.length_c   1.000
_cell.angle_alpha   90.00
_cell.angle_beta   90.00
_cell.angle_gamma   90.00
#
_symmetry.space_group_name_H-M   'P 1'
#
loop_
_entity.id
_entity.type
_entity.pdbx_description
1 polymer ?
#
loop_
_entity_poly.entity_id
_entity_poly.type
_entity_poly.pdbx_seq_one_letter_code
_entity_poly.pdbx_strand_id
1 'polypeptide(L)'
;MTTPAKRSFAAKEEIESLKIVLLINNDAQARKIFLEKSLEKIEAGLVNINKSLKRKIVNHYKKWRWAPYTYRWPAYDLSYYLEIWSGIIRQKIDAGKELKRLLAEPEEIKNKKQAIVKKLKISSFDNHLFNIAADIIYLKSFRKDCWFHGCFAAENLYKEIGRRLGLSLNQVWMMGFWEIAPALRKKEFDPEVINQRIKFSVLYQKGEKGYIYSGQKAKNFLSKLILEKEKIIKVNELSGTGAYAGKIKGKVKIINLPEEMVKIEKGDIMVSHTTFPSLVPAMKKAAAIITDDGGITCHAAIVARELKTPCIVGTKIATKVLRDGDLVEVDADKGVVKKLNK
;
A
#
# COMPACT_ATOMS: atom_id res chain seq x y z
N MET A 1 -0.33 6.13 24.49
CA MET A 1 0.95 5.84 25.16
C MET A 1 1.96 5.11 24.28
N THR A 2 1.53 4.20 23.39
CA THR A 2 2.42 3.34 22.57
C THR A 2 2.80 3.89 21.20
N THR A 3 2.30 5.06 20.77
CA THR A 3 2.69 5.67 19.49
C THR A 3 4.21 5.94 19.47
N PRO A 4 4.96 5.46 18.48
CA PRO A 4 6.39 5.76 18.39
C PRO A 4 6.64 7.24 18.11
N ALA A 5 7.65 7.83 18.75
CA ALA A 5 8.12 9.18 18.40
C ALA A 5 9.13 9.17 17.24
N LYS A 6 9.74 8.01 16.95
CA LYS A 6 10.67 7.82 15.83
C LYS A 6 9.89 7.76 14.51
N ARG A 7 10.37 8.51 13.51
CA ARG A 7 9.76 8.53 12.17
C ARG A 7 10.06 7.25 11.39
N SER A 8 9.04 6.70 10.73
CA SER A 8 9.19 5.63 9.74
C SER A 8 9.91 6.13 8.48
N PHE A 9 10.35 5.22 7.61
CA PHE A 9 10.89 5.60 6.31
C PHE A 9 9.85 6.28 5.42
N ALA A 10 8.59 5.85 5.46
CA ALA A 10 7.50 6.51 4.74
C ALA A 10 7.33 7.98 5.17
N ALA A 11 7.34 8.26 6.47
CA ALA A 11 7.26 9.64 6.96
C ALA A 11 8.47 10.49 6.55
N LYS A 12 9.66 9.88 6.48
CA LYS A 12 10.88 10.58 5.99
C LYS A 12 10.79 10.89 4.50
N GLU A 13 10.28 9.96 3.71
CA GLU A 13 10.02 10.15 2.27
C GLU A 13 9.02 11.28 2.07
N GLU A 14 7.89 11.25 2.76
CA GLU A 14 6.83 12.26 2.65
C GLU A 14 7.35 13.67 2.98
N ILE A 15 8.14 13.80 4.06
CA ILE A 15 8.81 15.06 4.42
C ILE A 15 9.73 15.56 3.29
N GLU A 16 10.50 14.67 2.66
CA GLU A 16 11.38 15.04 1.53
C GLU A 16 10.57 15.39 0.28
N SER A 17 9.47 14.69 0.03
CA SER A 17 8.52 14.97 -1.06
C SER A 17 7.89 16.34 -0.91
N LEU A 18 7.39 16.70 0.28
CA LEU A 18 6.81 18.02 0.56
C LEU A 18 7.83 19.14 0.40
N LYS A 19 9.10 18.91 0.79
CA LYS A 19 10.19 19.86 0.53
C LYS A 19 10.41 20.08 -0.97
N ILE A 20 10.31 19.03 -1.78
CA ILE A 20 10.38 19.15 -3.25
C ILE A 20 9.20 19.94 -3.78
N VAL A 21 7.98 19.66 -3.33
CA VAL A 21 6.78 20.42 -3.73
C VAL A 21 6.93 21.91 -3.42
N LEU A 22 7.47 22.26 -2.25
CA LEU A 22 7.74 23.66 -1.90
C LEU A 22 8.75 24.30 -2.85
N LEU A 23 9.83 23.59 -3.21
CA LEU A 23 10.80 24.09 -4.19
C LEU A 23 10.17 24.27 -5.58
N ILE A 24 9.30 23.36 -6.01
CA ILE A 24 8.56 23.48 -7.26
C ILE A 24 7.63 24.71 -7.22
N ASN A 25 6.89 24.92 -6.12
CA ASN A 25 5.99 26.06 -5.99
C ASN A 25 6.72 27.42 -5.98
N ASN A 26 7.96 27.46 -5.49
CA ASN A 26 8.79 28.67 -5.45
C ASN A 26 9.48 28.98 -6.79
N ASP A 27 9.48 28.05 -7.74
CA ASP A 27 10.03 28.24 -9.08
C ASP A 27 8.87 28.38 -10.08
N ALA A 28 8.68 29.59 -10.64
CA ALA A 28 7.54 29.89 -11.50
C ALA A 28 7.48 29.00 -12.75
N GLN A 29 8.64 28.65 -13.32
CA GLN A 29 8.72 27.81 -14.51
C GLN A 29 8.38 26.35 -14.17
N ALA A 30 8.97 25.82 -13.08
CA ALA A 30 8.65 24.48 -12.60
C ALA A 30 7.18 24.36 -12.20
N ARG A 31 6.63 25.34 -11.47
CA ARG A 31 5.22 25.35 -11.08
C ARG A 31 4.29 25.31 -12.29
N LYS A 32 4.59 26.06 -13.36
CA LYS A 32 3.82 26.02 -14.61
C LYS A 32 3.83 24.61 -15.22
N ILE A 33 4.99 23.96 -15.27
CA ILE A 33 5.13 22.59 -15.79
C ILE A 33 4.33 21.60 -14.95
N PHE A 34 4.44 21.63 -13.62
CA PHE A 34 3.76 20.68 -12.73
C PHE A 34 2.24 20.90 -12.61
N LEU A 35 1.71 22.01 -13.13
CA LEU A 35 0.27 22.26 -13.27
C LEU A 35 -0.32 21.67 -14.56
N GLU A 36 0.51 21.21 -15.50
CA GLU A 36 0.04 20.49 -16.69
C GLU A 36 -0.80 19.26 -16.29
N LYS A 37 -1.78 18.94 -17.14
CA LYS A 37 -2.69 17.81 -16.87
C LYS A 37 -2.11 16.46 -17.26
N SER A 38 -1.27 16.42 -18.29
CA SER A 38 -0.68 15.20 -18.85
C SER A 38 0.69 14.95 -18.23
N LEU A 39 0.94 13.70 -17.86
CA LEU A 39 2.20 13.27 -17.29
C LEU A 39 3.34 13.37 -18.31
N GLU A 40 3.08 13.06 -19.58
CA GLU A 40 4.08 13.17 -20.65
C GLU A 40 4.60 14.61 -20.81
N LYS A 41 3.72 15.60 -20.67
CA LYS A 41 4.11 17.02 -20.71
C LYS A 41 4.96 17.43 -19.52
N ILE A 42 4.65 16.92 -18.32
CA ILE A 42 5.45 17.17 -17.12
C ILE A 42 6.85 16.58 -17.31
N GLU A 43 6.94 15.34 -17.77
CA GLU A 43 8.19 14.65 -18.04
C GLU A 43 9.05 15.37 -19.09
N ALA A 44 8.46 15.73 -20.23
CA ALA A 44 9.14 16.51 -21.26
C ALA A 44 9.60 17.88 -20.73
N GLY A 45 8.80 18.51 -19.88
CA GLY A 45 9.11 19.80 -19.25
C GLY A 45 10.29 19.75 -18.27
N LEU A 46 10.66 18.59 -17.73
CA LEU A 46 11.80 18.46 -16.79
C LEU A 46 13.15 18.87 -17.38
N VAL A 47 13.27 19.01 -18.71
CA VAL A 47 14.50 19.57 -19.32
C VAL A 47 14.63 21.07 -19.09
N ASN A 48 13.51 21.75 -18.88
CA ASN A 48 13.43 23.21 -18.82
C ASN A 48 13.46 23.76 -17.38
N ILE A 49 13.36 22.91 -16.35
CA ILE A 49 13.43 23.36 -14.95
C ILE A 49 14.87 23.62 -14.51
N ASN A 50 15.04 24.42 -13.45
CA ASN A 50 16.33 24.67 -12.83
C ASN A 50 17.12 23.38 -12.55
N LYS A 51 18.40 23.32 -12.95
CA LYS A 51 19.28 22.15 -12.81
C LYS A 51 19.42 21.64 -11.38
N SER A 52 19.42 22.53 -10.38
CA SER A 52 19.45 22.18 -8.96
C SER A 52 18.16 21.49 -8.52
N LEU A 53 17.00 22.02 -8.91
CA LEU A 53 15.70 21.42 -8.63
C LEU A 53 15.55 20.05 -9.30
N LYS A 54 15.92 19.95 -10.59
CA LYS A 54 15.96 18.67 -11.33
C LYS A 54 16.80 17.62 -10.61
N ARG A 55 17.98 18.01 -10.11
CA ARG A 55 18.85 17.11 -9.35
C ARG A 55 18.19 16.62 -8.06
N LYS A 56 17.50 17.50 -7.33
CA LYS A 56 16.77 17.12 -6.10
C LYS A 56 15.63 16.14 -6.38
N ILE A 57 14.85 16.38 -7.44
CA ILE A 57 13.81 15.47 -7.92
C ILE A 57 14.38 14.09 -8.21
N VAL A 58 15.42 14.02 -9.04
CA VAL A 58 16.05 12.75 -9.43
C VAL A 58 16.66 12.02 -8.23
N ASN A 59 17.30 12.76 -7.32
CA ASN A 59 17.91 12.17 -6.13
C ASN A 59 16.85 11.60 -5.18
N HIS A 60 15.73 12.29 -4.99
CA HIS A 60 14.61 11.78 -4.19
C HIS A 60 14.06 10.50 -4.78
N TYR A 61 13.72 10.50 -6.07
CA TYR A 61 13.26 9.31 -6.78
C TYR A 61 14.24 8.14 -6.59
N LYS A 62 15.54 8.34 -6.85
CA LYS A 62 16.55 7.28 -6.71
C LYS A 62 16.66 6.75 -5.29
N LYS A 63 16.53 7.63 -4.30
CA LYS A 63 16.62 7.28 -2.89
C LYS A 63 15.42 6.49 -2.41
N TRP A 64 14.21 6.84 -2.87
CA TRP A 64 12.96 6.34 -2.29
C TRP A 64 12.20 5.36 -3.17
N ARG A 65 12.64 5.12 -4.41
CA ARG A 65 11.94 4.21 -5.34
C ARG A 65 11.72 2.79 -4.82
N TRP A 66 12.49 2.34 -3.84
CA TRP A 66 12.32 1.04 -3.20
C TRP A 66 11.16 0.99 -2.19
N ALA A 67 10.57 2.12 -1.82
CA ALA A 67 9.50 2.17 -0.82
C ALA A 67 8.27 1.27 -1.06
N PRO A 68 7.78 1.03 -2.30
CA PRO A 68 6.66 0.11 -2.54
C PRO A 68 7.11 -1.35 -2.62
N TYR A 69 8.43 -1.59 -2.67
CA TYR A 69 8.99 -2.89 -2.93
C TYR A 69 8.62 -3.80 -1.77
N THR A 70 7.93 -4.90 -2.02
CA THR A 70 7.58 -5.86 -0.95
C THR A 70 8.52 -7.06 -1.02
N TYR A 71 7.98 -8.23 -1.37
CA TYR A 71 8.74 -9.42 -1.73
C TYR A 71 9.07 -9.44 -3.24
N ARG A 72 8.13 -8.93 -4.04
CA ARG A 72 8.15 -8.93 -5.52
C ARG A 72 7.13 -7.90 -6.00
N TRP A 73 7.60 -6.75 -6.47
CA TRP A 73 6.76 -5.68 -7.03
C TRP A 73 7.68 -4.66 -7.72
N PRO A 74 7.30 -3.97 -8.81
CA PRO A 74 8.16 -2.94 -9.36
C PRO A 74 8.42 -1.84 -8.34
N ALA A 75 9.67 -1.36 -8.30
CA ALA A 75 10.03 -0.11 -7.64
C ALA A 75 9.25 1.05 -8.27
N TYR A 76 9.00 2.13 -7.51
CA TYR A 76 8.45 3.35 -8.11
C TYR A 76 9.39 3.84 -9.23
N ASP A 77 8.80 4.26 -10.33
CA ASP A 77 9.51 5.03 -11.34
C ASP A 77 9.49 6.52 -10.99
N LEU A 78 10.12 7.34 -11.84
CA LEU A 78 10.09 8.78 -11.66
C LEU A 78 8.67 9.33 -11.87
N SER A 79 7.93 8.76 -12.82
CA SER A 79 6.59 9.14 -13.24
C SER A 79 5.60 9.14 -12.07
N TYR A 80 5.67 8.13 -11.19
CA TYR A 80 4.93 8.06 -9.93
C TYR A 80 5.12 9.33 -9.08
N TYR A 81 6.36 9.74 -8.81
CA TYR A 81 6.64 10.90 -7.98
C TYR A 81 6.19 12.21 -8.64
N LEU A 82 6.37 12.34 -9.95
CA LEU A 82 5.90 13.50 -10.71
C LEU A 82 4.38 13.65 -10.60
N GLU A 83 3.65 12.54 -10.72
CA GLU A 83 2.19 12.54 -10.60
C GLU A 83 1.74 12.91 -9.18
N ILE A 84 2.38 12.36 -8.14
CA ILE A 84 2.10 12.71 -6.75
C ILE A 84 2.31 14.20 -6.50
N TRP A 85 3.48 14.75 -6.84
CA TRP A 85 3.78 16.16 -6.61
C TRP A 85 2.89 17.09 -7.44
N SER A 86 2.63 16.75 -8.70
CA SER A 86 1.66 17.47 -9.54
C SER A 86 0.26 17.43 -8.93
N GLY A 87 -0.16 16.29 -8.38
CA GLY A 87 -1.43 16.11 -7.69
C GLY A 87 -1.56 17.04 -6.48
N ILE A 88 -0.51 17.14 -5.64
CA ILE A 88 -0.48 18.04 -4.48
C ILE A 88 -0.62 19.50 -4.93
N ILE A 89 0.11 19.91 -5.97
CA ILE A 89 0.09 21.28 -6.51
C ILE A 89 -1.27 21.62 -7.13
N ARG A 90 -1.82 20.75 -7.97
CA ARG A 90 -3.12 20.95 -8.66
C ARG A 90 -4.28 21.05 -7.67
N GLN A 91 -4.23 20.25 -6.60
CA GLN A 91 -5.24 20.28 -5.53
C GLN A 91 -5.06 21.46 -4.57
N LYS A 92 -4.03 22.30 -4.77
CA LYS A 92 -3.70 23.44 -3.91
C LYS A 92 -3.53 23.03 -2.44
N ILE A 93 -2.98 21.84 -2.20
CA ILE A 93 -2.65 21.38 -0.85
C ILE A 93 -1.51 22.26 -0.32
N ASP A 94 -1.69 22.78 0.90
CA ASP A 94 -0.66 23.58 1.57
C ASP A 94 0.47 22.67 2.09
N ALA A 95 1.44 22.42 1.21
CA ALA A 95 2.61 21.61 1.53
C ALA A 95 3.45 22.20 2.67
N GLY A 96 3.40 23.53 2.88
CA GLY A 96 4.14 24.20 3.96
C GLY A 96 3.52 23.91 5.32
N LYS A 97 2.19 23.99 5.41
CA LYS A 97 1.43 23.60 6.61
C LYS A 97 1.63 22.11 6.93
N GLU A 98 1.54 21.26 5.91
CA GLU A 98 1.69 19.81 6.11
C GLU A 98 3.11 19.42 6.55
N LEU A 99 4.12 20.03 5.95
CA LEU A 99 5.51 19.84 6.36
C LEU A 99 5.73 20.28 7.82
N LYS A 100 5.19 21.43 8.22
CA LYS A 100 5.26 21.90 9.62
C LYS A 100 4.59 20.89 10.57
N ARG A 101 3.42 20.36 10.21
CA ARG A 101 2.70 19.33 10.98
C ARG A 101 3.56 18.08 11.20
N LEU A 102 4.12 17.50 10.13
CA LEU A 102 4.96 16.30 10.20
C LEU A 102 6.30 16.55 10.94
N LEU A 103 6.83 17.77 10.86
CA LEU A 103 8.04 18.15 11.60
C LEU A 103 7.79 18.28 13.10
N ALA A 104 6.62 18.78 13.52
CA ALA A 104 6.24 18.95 14.91
C ALA A 104 5.76 17.65 15.60
N GLU A 105 5.23 16.70 14.82
CA GLU A 105 4.57 15.49 15.33
C GLU A 105 5.37 14.71 16.40
N PRO A 106 6.69 14.45 16.27
CA PRO A 106 7.43 13.73 17.30
C PRO A 106 7.42 14.42 18.67
N GLU A 107 7.56 15.75 18.71
CA GLU A 107 7.56 16.50 19.96
C GLU A 107 6.14 16.59 20.54
N GLU A 108 5.12 16.75 19.68
CA GLU A 108 3.73 16.67 20.12
C GLU A 108 3.39 15.33 20.75
N ILE A 109 3.83 14.21 20.15
CA ILE A 109 3.62 12.87 20.70
C ILE A 109 4.28 12.76 22.08
N LYS A 110 5.51 13.24 22.21
CA LYS A 110 6.26 13.24 23.48
C LYS A 110 5.55 14.08 24.55
N ASN A 111 5.12 15.28 24.22
CA ASN A 111 4.40 16.18 25.14
C ASN A 111 3.05 15.59 25.57
N LYS A 112 2.28 15.03 24.62
CA LYS A 112 1.01 14.35 24.91
C LYS A 112 1.22 13.14 25.83
N LYS A 113 2.28 12.34 25.63
CA LYS A 113 2.61 11.22 26.53
C LYS A 113 2.93 11.71 27.94
N GLN A 114 3.78 12.74 28.08
CA GLN A 114 4.13 13.30 29.39
C GLN A 114 2.90 13.84 30.14
N ALA A 115 2.00 14.54 29.42
CA ALA A 115 0.76 15.03 30.00
C ALA A 115 -0.14 13.89 30.53
N ILE A 116 -0.24 12.78 29.78
CA ILE A 116 -1.00 11.59 30.20
C ILE A 116 -0.37 10.93 31.44
N VAL A 117 0.96 10.77 31.44
CA VAL A 117 1.70 10.22 32.59
C VAL A 117 1.43 11.02 33.86
N LYS A 118 1.51 12.35 33.77
CA LYS A 118 1.23 13.25 34.90
C LYS A 118 -0.23 13.16 35.34
N LYS A 119 -1.16 13.18 34.38
CA LYS A 119 -2.61 13.16 34.65
C LYS A 119 -3.06 11.87 35.33
N LEU A 120 -2.57 10.73 34.86
CA LEU A 120 -2.96 9.41 35.36
C LEU A 120 -2.05 8.89 36.48
N LYS A 121 -1.04 9.67 36.89
CA LYS A 121 -0.02 9.29 37.89
C LYS A 121 0.60 7.92 37.57
N ILE A 122 0.95 7.70 36.30
CA ILE A 122 1.51 6.43 35.83
C ILE A 122 2.86 6.20 36.52
N SER A 123 3.08 4.99 37.03
CA SER A 123 4.34 4.62 37.68
C SER A 123 5.51 4.69 36.69
N SER A 124 6.74 4.82 37.22
CA SER A 124 7.95 4.75 36.39
C SER A 124 8.05 3.42 35.63
N PHE A 125 7.66 2.32 36.28
CA PHE A 125 7.63 0.97 35.71
C PHE A 125 6.66 0.87 34.53
N ASP A 126 5.39 1.27 34.72
CA ASP A 126 4.38 1.20 33.65
C ASP A 126 4.73 2.12 32.48
N ASN A 127 5.26 3.32 32.77
CA ASN A 127 5.73 4.22 31.72
C ASN A 127 6.89 3.62 30.93
N HIS A 128 7.78 2.87 31.58
CA HIS A 128 8.84 2.12 30.91
C HIS A 128 8.26 1.02 30.00
N LEU A 129 7.26 0.26 30.45
CA LEU A 129 6.56 -0.73 29.62
C LEU A 129 5.91 -0.10 28.38
N PHE A 130 5.27 1.06 28.52
CA PHE A 130 4.70 1.78 27.37
C PHE A 130 5.77 2.25 26.37
N ASN A 131 6.95 2.61 26.85
CA ASN A 131 8.07 2.98 25.97
C ASN A 131 8.61 1.75 25.23
N ILE A 132 8.79 0.61 25.91
CA ILE A 132 9.15 -0.66 25.26
C ILE A 132 8.13 -1.02 24.17
N ALA A 133 6.84 -0.95 24.48
CA ALA A 133 5.79 -1.24 23.51
C ALA A 133 5.85 -0.30 22.29
N ALA A 134 6.17 0.98 22.49
CA ALA A 134 6.36 1.93 21.40
C ALA A 134 7.59 1.59 20.54
N ASP A 135 8.71 1.19 21.15
CA ASP A 135 9.89 0.74 20.41
C ASP A 135 9.61 -0.54 19.61
N ILE A 136 8.86 -1.50 20.16
CA ILE A 136 8.45 -2.71 19.43
C ILE A 136 7.63 -2.36 18.19
N ILE A 137 6.67 -1.43 18.31
CA ILE A 137 5.86 -0.97 17.16
C ILE A 137 6.75 -0.34 16.09
N TYR A 138 7.70 0.50 16.49
CA TYR A 138 8.67 1.08 15.55
C TYR A 138 9.53 0.00 14.88
N LEU A 139 10.12 -0.90 15.66
CA LEU A 139 10.99 -1.97 15.17
C LEU A 139 10.27 -2.89 14.20
N LYS A 140 8.98 -3.18 14.42
CA LYS A 140 8.16 -3.97 13.49
C LYS A 140 8.12 -3.34 12.10
N SER A 141 7.86 -2.03 12.03
CA SER A 141 7.82 -1.29 10.76
C SER A 141 9.22 -1.13 10.17
N PHE A 142 10.21 -0.76 10.99
CA PHE A 142 11.59 -0.58 10.55
C PHE A 142 12.19 -1.87 9.96
N ARG A 143 11.98 -3.02 10.59
CA ARG A 143 12.41 -4.33 10.07
C ARG A 143 11.81 -4.62 8.70
N LYS A 144 10.53 -4.31 8.50
CA LYS A 144 9.85 -4.45 7.21
C LYS A 144 10.49 -3.56 6.15
N ASP A 145 10.75 -2.30 6.48
CA ASP A 145 11.40 -1.35 5.56
C ASP A 145 12.82 -1.82 5.17
N CYS A 146 13.61 -2.31 6.14
CA CYS A 146 14.92 -2.90 5.87
C CYS A 146 14.84 -4.10 4.94
N TRP A 147 13.86 -4.99 5.17
CA TRP A 147 13.64 -6.16 4.32
C TRP A 147 13.30 -5.75 2.88
N PHE A 148 12.39 -4.78 2.72
CA PHE A 148 11.95 -4.25 1.43
C PHE A 148 13.09 -3.64 0.64
N HIS A 149 13.92 -2.82 1.30
CA HIS A 149 15.14 -2.31 0.70
C HIS A 149 16.10 -3.44 0.32
N GLY A 150 16.25 -4.47 1.16
CA GLY A 150 17.09 -5.64 0.85
C GLY A 150 16.62 -6.36 -0.42
N CYS A 151 15.32 -6.62 -0.54
CA CYS A 151 14.73 -7.21 -1.74
C CYS A 151 14.95 -6.35 -2.99
N PHE A 152 14.82 -5.03 -2.88
CA PHE A 152 15.10 -4.10 -3.98
C PHE A 152 16.58 -4.12 -4.38
N ALA A 153 17.50 -4.10 -3.41
CA ALA A 153 18.93 -4.12 -3.68
C ALA A 153 19.36 -5.43 -4.38
N ALA A 154 18.71 -6.55 -4.06
CA ALA A 154 18.93 -7.84 -4.70
C ALA A 154 18.36 -7.93 -6.13
N GLU A 155 17.49 -7.01 -6.56
CA GLU A 155 16.86 -7.06 -7.89
C GLU A 155 17.89 -7.08 -9.03
N ASN A 156 18.97 -6.30 -8.91
CA ASN A 156 20.02 -6.27 -9.93
C ASN A 156 20.75 -7.62 -10.03
N LEU A 157 20.91 -8.32 -8.91
CA LEU A 157 21.46 -9.68 -8.91
C LEU A 157 20.51 -10.65 -9.62
N TYR A 158 19.21 -10.58 -9.33
CA TYR A 158 18.22 -11.44 -9.99
C TYR A 158 18.12 -11.16 -11.50
N LYS A 159 18.20 -9.88 -11.91
CA LYS A 159 18.28 -9.49 -13.32
C LYS A 159 19.51 -10.06 -14.01
N GLU A 160 20.67 -10.01 -13.36
CA GLU A 160 21.91 -10.57 -13.89
C GLU A 160 21.87 -12.10 -13.99
N ILE A 161 21.28 -12.78 -13.01
CA ILE A 161 21.01 -14.23 -13.07
C ILE A 161 20.12 -14.54 -14.27
N GLY A 162 19.01 -13.81 -14.44
CA GLY A 162 18.10 -13.96 -15.57
C GLY A 162 18.81 -13.77 -16.90
N ARG A 163 19.62 -12.72 -17.03
CA ARG A 163 20.42 -12.44 -18.23
C ARG A 163 21.37 -13.59 -18.59
N ARG A 164 22.06 -14.20 -17.60
CA ARG A 164 22.99 -15.31 -17.84
C ARG A 164 22.29 -16.63 -18.19
N LEU A 165 21.10 -16.85 -17.64
CA LEU A 165 20.34 -18.09 -17.82
C LEU A 165 19.30 -18.01 -18.96
N GLY A 166 19.10 -16.84 -19.57
CA GLY A 166 18.03 -16.63 -20.55
C GLY A 166 16.63 -16.65 -19.93
N LEU A 167 16.50 -16.25 -18.67
CA LEU A 167 15.25 -16.24 -17.92
C LEU A 167 14.75 -14.82 -17.68
N SER A 168 13.42 -14.64 -17.69
CA SER A 168 12.80 -13.40 -17.23
C SER A 168 12.98 -13.21 -15.72
N LEU A 169 12.92 -11.97 -15.24
CA LEU A 169 13.00 -11.66 -13.80
C LEU A 169 11.95 -12.44 -12.98
N ASN A 170 10.74 -12.58 -13.53
CA ASN A 170 9.65 -13.32 -12.88
C ASN A 170 9.96 -14.82 -12.77
N GLN A 171 10.63 -15.41 -13.78
CA GLN A 171 11.09 -16.79 -13.71
C GLN A 171 12.19 -16.96 -12.66
N VAL A 172 13.16 -16.04 -12.60
CA VAL A 172 14.22 -16.08 -11.57
C VAL A 172 13.63 -16.02 -10.16
N TRP A 173 12.59 -15.20 -9.93
CA TRP A 173 11.89 -15.13 -8.64
C TRP A 173 11.16 -16.41 -8.24
N MET A 174 10.87 -17.30 -9.18
CA MET A 174 10.24 -18.60 -8.88
C MET A 174 11.24 -19.74 -8.74
N MET A 175 12.54 -19.47 -8.92
CA MET A 175 13.60 -20.42 -8.60
C MET A 175 13.76 -20.55 -7.09
N GLY A 176 13.96 -21.77 -6.61
CA GLY A 176 14.41 -22.03 -5.25
C GLY A 176 15.89 -21.64 -5.13
N PHE A 177 16.31 -21.21 -3.94
CA PHE A 177 17.72 -20.81 -3.72
C PHE A 177 18.70 -21.95 -4.02
N TRP A 178 18.27 -23.21 -3.85
CA TRP A 178 19.04 -24.42 -4.18
C TRP A 178 19.21 -24.66 -5.68
N GLU A 179 18.37 -24.07 -6.53
CA GLU A 179 18.45 -24.20 -7.99
C GLU A 179 19.42 -23.18 -8.61
N ILE A 180 19.65 -22.05 -7.94
CA ILE A 180 20.46 -20.94 -8.48
C ILE A 180 21.91 -21.36 -8.73
N ALA A 181 22.56 -21.99 -7.75
CA ALA A 181 23.98 -22.35 -7.88
C ALA A 181 24.22 -23.44 -8.95
N PRO A 182 23.46 -24.55 -9.01
CA PRO A 182 23.53 -25.50 -10.12
C PRO A 182 23.21 -24.86 -11.48
N ALA A 183 22.18 -24.01 -11.56
CA ALA A 183 21.82 -23.34 -12.80
C ALA A 183 22.96 -22.47 -13.33
N LEU A 184 23.63 -21.70 -12.46
CA LEU A 184 24.73 -20.83 -12.87
C LEU A 184 26.03 -21.59 -13.20
N ARG A 185 26.33 -22.68 -12.49
CA ARG A 185 27.59 -23.43 -12.66
C ARG A 185 27.53 -24.47 -13.78
N LYS A 186 26.39 -25.14 -13.92
CA LYS A 186 26.22 -26.32 -14.78
C LYS A 186 25.11 -26.17 -15.81
N LYS A 187 24.36 -25.05 -15.78
CA LYS A 187 23.12 -24.87 -16.57
C LYS A 187 22.05 -25.93 -16.27
N GLU A 188 22.10 -26.51 -15.07
CA GLU A 188 21.12 -27.49 -14.61
C GLU A 188 19.92 -26.79 -13.97
N PHE A 189 18.84 -26.64 -14.73
CA PHE A 189 17.53 -26.20 -14.22
C PHE A 189 16.41 -26.63 -15.19
N ASP A 190 15.17 -26.71 -14.69
CA ASP A 190 14.00 -27.05 -15.49
C ASP A 190 13.07 -25.82 -15.64
N PRO A 191 13.03 -25.18 -16.83
CA PRO A 191 12.14 -24.06 -17.10
C PRO A 191 10.66 -24.40 -16.93
N GLU A 192 10.25 -25.64 -17.20
CA GLU A 192 8.85 -26.05 -17.10
C GLU A 192 8.39 -26.08 -15.64
N VAL A 193 9.23 -26.58 -14.73
CA VAL A 193 8.95 -26.51 -13.28
C VAL A 193 8.82 -25.07 -12.81
N ILE A 194 9.69 -24.17 -13.28
CA ILE A 194 9.62 -22.74 -12.95
C ILE A 194 8.31 -22.12 -13.47
N ASN A 195 7.93 -22.41 -14.72
CA ASN A 195 6.69 -21.91 -15.32
C ASN A 195 5.45 -22.46 -14.60
N GLN A 196 5.48 -23.71 -14.13
CA GLN A 196 4.41 -24.28 -13.31
C GLN A 196 4.28 -23.57 -11.96
N ARG A 197 5.39 -23.16 -11.34
CA ARG A 197 5.36 -22.38 -10.09
C ARG A 197 4.73 -21.01 -10.27
N ILE A 198 5.01 -20.34 -11.40
CA ILE A 198 4.37 -19.06 -11.76
C ILE A 198 2.86 -19.23 -11.84
N LYS A 199 2.39 -20.30 -12.49
CA LYS A 199 0.96 -20.58 -12.66
C LYS A 199 0.28 -20.90 -11.33
N PHE A 200 0.84 -21.84 -10.57
CA PHE A 200 0.29 -22.24 -9.27
C PHE A 200 1.32 -23.04 -8.46
N SER A 201 1.64 -22.56 -7.26
CA SER A 201 2.51 -23.27 -6.33
C SER A 201 2.00 -23.17 -4.89
N VAL A 202 2.38 -24.16 -4.08
CA VAL A 202 2.14 -24.18 -2.63
C VAL A 202 3.49 -24.33 -1.94
N LEU A 203 3.84 -23.37 -1.10
CA LEU A 203 4.93 -23.47 -0.15
C LEU A 203 4.36 -24.02 1.16
N TYR A 204 4.88 -25.17 1.61
CA TYR A 204 4.46 -25.82 2.84
C TYR A 204 5.67 -26.05 3.75
N GLN A 205 5.57 -25.61 4.99
CA GLN A 205 6.63 -25.76 5.99
C GLN A 205 6.19 -26.76 7.06
N LYS A 206 6.98 -27.81 7.29
CA LYS A 206 6.77 -28.78 8.39
C LYS A 206 8.01 -28.81 9.27
N GLY A 207 7.95 -28.13 10.41
CA GLY A 207 9.11 -27.90 11.27
C GLY A 207 10.17 -27.11 10.50
N GLU A 208 11.39 -27.63 10.42
CA GLU A 208 12.50 -27.00 9.69
C GLU A 208 12.51 -27.30 8.18
N LYS A 209 11.71 -28.29 7.73
CA LYS A 209 11.68 -28.68 6.31
C LYS A 209 10.62 -27.89 5.55
N GLY A 210 11.06 -27.21 4.49
CA GLY A 210 10.20 -26.55 3.51
C GLY A 210 10.00 -27.38 2.25
N TYR A 211 8.78 -27.37 1.72
CA TYR A 211 8.37 -28.07 0.49
C TYR A 211 7.74 -27.08 -0.47
N ILE A 212 8.11 -27.16 -1.76
CA ILE A 212 7.44 -26.43 -2.83
C ILE A 212 6.74 -27.44 -3.74
N TYR A 213 5.42 -27.39 -3.77
CA TYR A 213 4.62 -28.11 -4.76
C TYR A 213 4.28 -27.17 -5.91
N SER A 214 4.28 -27.68 -7.14
CA SER A 214 4.00 -26.91 -8.36
C SER A 214 2.92 -27.57 -9.19
N GLY A 215 2.10 -26.78 -9.90
CA GLY A 215 1.09 -27.27 -10.83
C GLY A 215 0.11 -28.27 -10.21
N GLN A 216 -0.06 -29.44 -10.83
CA GLN A 216 -1.01 -30.45 -10.36
C GLN A 216 -0.65 -31.01 -8.98
N LYS A 217 0.64 -31.14 -8.66
CA LYS A 217 1.08 -31.59 -7.32
C LYS A 217 0.62 -30.62 -6.24
N ALA A 218 0.67 -29.32 -6.51
CA ALA A 218 0.17 -28.29 -5.60
C ALA A 218 -1.34 -28.37 -5.41
N LYS A 219 -2.12 -28.56 -6.49
CA LYS A 219 -3.58 -28.73 -6.41
C LYS A 219 -3.97 -29.95 -5.59
N ASN A 220 -3.31 -31.08 -5.85
CA ASN A 220 -3.53 -32.33 -5.11
C ASN A 220 -3.18 -32.17 -3.64
N PHE A 221 -2.07 -31.50 -3.31
CA PHE A 221 -1.70 -31.20 -1.93
C PHE A 221 -2.75 -30.35 -1.23
N LEU A 222 -3.19 -29.24 -1.85
CA LEU A 222 -4.19 -28.35 -1.29
C LEU A 222 -5.55 -29.05 -1.07
N SER A 223 -5.96 -29.93 -1.98
CA SER A 223 -7.22 -30.70 -1.85
C SER A 223 -7.25 -31.63 -0.63
N LYS A 224 -6.08 -32.05 -0.14
CA LYS A 224 -5.93 -32.90 1.05
C LYS A 224 -5.89 -32.08 2.33
N LEU A 225 -5.65 -30.78 2.25
CA LEU A 225 -5.73 -29.90 3.41
C LEU A 225 -7.19 -29.64 3.73
N ILE A 226 -7.61 -29.99 4.94
CA ILE A 226 -8.87 -29.52 5.53
C ILE A 226 -8.66 -28.05 5.86
N LEU A 227 -8.70 -27.19 4.84
CA LEU A 227 -8.87 -25.77 5.05
C LEU A 227 -10.32 -25.60 5.48
N GLU A 228 -10.54 -25.06 6.68
CA GLU A 228 -11.86 -24.61 7.10
C GLU A 228 -12.39 -23.64 6.02
N LYS A 229 -13.26 -24.14 5.16
CA LYS A 229 -14.06 -23.29 4.31
C LYS A 229 -15.05 -22.65 5.27
N GLU A 230 -14.82 -21.39 5.64
CA GLU A 230 -15.86 -20.58 6.26
C GLU A 230 -17.09 -20.67 5.34
N LYS A 231 -18.08 -21.45 5.76
CA LYS A 231 -19.40 -21.40 5.14
C LYS A 231 -19.93 -20.03 5.48
N ILE A 232 -19.81 -19.10 4.54
CA ILE A 232 -20.48 -17.81 4.62
C ILE A 232 -21.97 -18.11 4.48
N ILE A 233 -22.64 -18.35 5.62
CA ILE A 233 -24.09 -18.42 5.73
C ILE A 233 -24.62 -17.06 5.25
N LYS A 234 -25.68 -17.04 4.46
CA LYS A 234 -26.33 -15.85 3.87
C LYS A 234 -26.26 -14.62 4.81
N VAL A 235 -25.26 -13.77 4.61
CA VAL A 235 -25.01 -12.60 5.46
C VAL A 235 -25.76 -11.40 4.86
N ASN A 236 -26.83 -10.96 5.51
CA ASN A 236 -27.57 -9.77 5.08
C ASN A 236 -26.93 -8.47 5.61
N GLU A 237 -26.03 -8.58 6.59
CA GLU A 237 -25.41 -7.46 7.27
C GLU A 237 -23.92 -7.73 7.53
N LEU A 238 -23.07 -6.85 7.04
CA LEU A 238 -21.63 -6.88 7.23
C LEU A 238 -21.25 -5.79 8.22
N SER A 239 -20.30 -6.08 9.10
CA SER A 239 -19.74 -5.10 10.03
C SER A 239 -18.25 -4.87 9.74
N GLY A 240 -17.81 -3.63 9.90
CA GLY A 240 -16.42 -3.22 9.86
C GLY A 240 -16.19 -2.00 10.76
N THR A 241 -15.05 -1.34 10.60
CA THR A 241 -14.72 -0.11 11.32
C THR A 241 -15.04 1.10 10.45
N GLY A 242 -15.91 2.00 10.92
CA GLY A 242 -16.16 3.29 10.28
C GLY A 242 -14.89 4.16 10.27
N ALA A 243 -14.43 4.54 9.09
CA ALA A 243 -13.26 5.38 8.88
C ALA A 243 -13.60 6.86 8.65
N TYR A 244 -14.71 7.12 7.96
CA TYR A 244 -15.33 8.43 7.81
C TYR A 244 -16.85 8.28 7.83
N ALA A 245 -17.49 9.12 8.64
CA ALA A 245 -18.92 9.08 8.96
C ALA A 245 -19.81 9.34 7.74
N GLY A 246 -21.07 8.89 7.83
CA GLY A 246 -22.10 9.14 6.84
C GLY A 246 -22.87 7.88 6.42
N LYS A 247 -24.07 8.11 5.88
CA LYS A 247 -24.97 7.05 5.44
C LYS A 247 -25.41 7.26 4.00
N ILE A 248 -25.34 6.20 3.20
CA ILE A 248 -25.71 6.29 1.79
C ILE A 248 -26.13 4.93 1.24
N LYS A 249 -26.95 4.96 0.18
CA LYS A 249 -27.33 3.77 -0.59
C LYS A 249 -26.72 3.85 -1.98
N GLY A 250 -26.32 2.71 -2.51
CA GLY A 250 -25.82 2.64 -3.88
C GLY A 250 -25.57 1.21 -4.32
N LYS A 251 -25.24 1.05 -5.60
CA LYS A 251 -24.91 -0.24 -6.19
C LYS A 251 -23.45 -0.56 -5.93
N VAL A 252 -23.17 -1.81 -5.56
CA VAL A 252 -21.81 -2.30 -5.34
C VAL A 252 -21.07 -2.42 -6.66
N LYS A 253 -19.81 -1.95 -6.65
CA LYS A 253 -18.80 -2.22 -7.68
C LYS A 253 -17.51 -2.69 -7.01
N ILE A 254 -17.09 -3.91 -7.33
CA ILE A 254 -15.86 -4.50 -6.82
C ILE A 254 -14.70 -4.05 -7.71
N ILE A 255 -13.76 -3.32 -7.12
CA ILE A 255 -12.61 -2.71 -7.80
C ILE A 255 -11.34 -3.06 -7.01
N ASN A 256 -10.58 -4.05 -7.47
CA ASN A 256 -9.31 -4.46 -6.86
C ASN A 256 -8.10 -3.97 -7.65
N LEU A 257 -8.26 -3.76 -8.96
CA LEU A 257 -7.18 -3.36 -9.86
C LEU A 257 -7.53 -2.07 -10.64
N PRO A 258 -6.53 -1.26 -11.06
CA PRO A 258 -6.76 -0.03 -11.81
C PRO A 258 -7.57 -0.22 -13.11
N GLU A 259 -7.41 -1.36 -13.77
CA GLU A 259 -8.12 -1.70 -15.02
C GLU A 259 -9.63 -1.86 -14.79
N GLU A 260 -10.05 -2.16 -13.56
CA GLU A 260 -11.46 -2.34 -13.20
C GLU A 260 -12.18 -1.01 -12.93
N MET A 261 -11.45 0.11 -12.81
CA MET A 261 -12.01 1.43 -12.51
C MET A 261 -13.00 1.94 -13.57
N VAL A 262 -13.07 1.31 -14.75
CA VAL A 262 -14.09 1.58 -15.76
C VAL A 262 -15.50 1.17 -15.30
N LYS A 263 -15.62 0.22 -14.35
CA LYS A 263 -16.90 -0.32 -13.87
C LYS A 263 -17.68 0.64 -12.98
N ILE A 264 -17.00 1.61 -12.36
CA ILE A 264 -17.56 2.46 -11.30
C ILE A 264 -18.05 3.80 -11.85
N GLU A 265 -19.29 4.12 -11.50
CA GLU A 265 -19.94 5.38 -11.85
C GLU A 265 -20.17 6.24 -10.60
N LYS A 266 -20.52 7.51 -10.82
CA LYS A 266 -20.84 8.43 -9.73
C LYS A 266 -22.10 7.96 -9.01
N GLY A 267 -22.03 7.73 -7.71
CA GLY A 267 -23.15 7.19 -6.93
C GLY A 267 -23.00 5.73 -6.52
N ASP A 268 -22.06 5.00 -7.12
CA ASP A 268 -21.79 3.60 -6.78
C ASP A 268 -21.01 3.46 -5.47
N ILE A 269 -21.13 2.31 -4.83
CA ILE A 269 -20.39 1.91 -3.63
C ILE A 269 -19.18 1.10 -4.07
N MET A 270 -17.99 1.63 -3.86
CA MET A 270 -16.76 0.91 -4.17
C MET A 270 -16.48 -0.13 -3.09
N VAL A 271 -16.34 -1.39 -3.48
CA VAL A 271 -15.91 -2.48 -2.61
C VAL A 271 -14.55 -2.98 -3.10
N SER A 272 -13.62 -3.23 -2.20
CA SER A 272 -12.28 -3.72 -2.56
C SER A 272 -11.68 -4.58 -1.46
N HIS A 273 -10.73 -5.46 -1.80
CA HIS A 273 -9.96 -6.15 -0.76
C HIS A 273 -9.12 -5.14 0.03
N THR A 274 -8.43 -4.24 -0.68
CA THR A 274 -7.61 -3.15 -0.12
C THR A 274 -7.40 -2.08 -1.18
N THR A 275 -6.98 -0.87 -0.78
CA THR A 275 -6.79 0.26 -1.72
C THR A 275 -5.33 0.68 -1.85
N PHE A 276 -4.97 1.23 -3.02
CA PHE A 276 -3.67 1.81 -3.32
C PHE A 276 -3.85 3.17 -4.03
N PRO A 277 -2.80 4.02 -4.13
CA PRO A 277 -2.92 5.36 -4.74
C PRO A 277 -3.51 5.36 -6.16
N SER A 278 -3.24 4.31 -6.95
CA SER A 278 -3.78 4.15 -8.30
C SER A 278 -5.31 4.03 -8.36
N LEU A 279 -5.98 3.67 -7.25
CA LEU A 279 -7.44 3.55 -7.18
C LEU A 279 -8.13 4.86 -6.76
N VAL A 280 -7.39 5.92 -6.44
CA VAL A 280 -7.95 7.23 -6.06
C VAL A 280 -8.95 7.78 -7.09
N PRO A 281 -8.77 7.64 -8.42
CA PRO A 281 -9.77 8.06 -9.39
C PRO A 281 -11.13 7.35 -9.25
N ALA A 282 -11.14 6.05 -8.92
CA ALA A 282 -12.37 5.32 -8.61
C ALA A 282 -12.97 5.77 -7.28
N MET A 283 -12.13 5.95 -6.25
CA MET A 283 -12.57 6.44 -4.94
C MET A 283 -13.24 7.82 -5.02
N LYS A 284 -12.81 8.69 -5.94
CA LYS A 284 -13.44 10.00 -6.20
C LYS A 284 -14.84 9.92 -6.81
N LYS A 285 -15.16 8.83 -7.52
CA LYS A 285 -16.49 8.59 -8.09
C LYS A 285 -17.42 7.92 -7.07
N ALA A 286 -16.85 7.16 -6.15
CA ALA A 286 -17.58 6.36 -5.18
C ALA A 286 -18.41 7.25 -4.22
N ALA A 287 -19.63 6.81 -3.94
CA ALA A 287 -20.51 7.39 -2.94
C ALA A 287 -20.20 6.88 -1.53
N ALA A 288 -19.67 5.66 -1.43
CA ALA A 288 -19.01 5.14 -0.23
C ALA A 288 -17.94 4.12 -0.61
N ILE A 289 -17.02 3.86 0.32
CA ILE A 289 -15.90 2.95 0.15
C ILE A 289 -15.97 1.85 1.22
N ILE A 290 -15.87 0.59 0.81
CA ILE A 290 -15.86 -0.58 1.70
C ILE A 290 -14.60 -1.39 1.41
N THR A 291 -13.84 -1.75 2.44
CA THR A 291 -12.71 -2.68 2.28
C THR A 291 -12.77 -3.90 3.18
N ASP A 292 -12.26 -5.04 2.69
CA ASP A 292 -12.07 -6.25 3.50
C ASP A 292 -10.96 -6.05 4.53
N ASP A 293 -9.83 -5.51 4.07
CA ASP A 293 -8.64 -5.24 4.88
C ASP A 293 -8.50 -3.76 5.21
N GLY A 294 -7.84 -3.50 6.33
CA GLY A 294 -7.45 -2.17 6.75
C GLY A 294 -8.08 -1.75 8.08
N GLY A 295 -7.37 -0.87 8.78
CA GLY A 295 -7.86 -0.21 9.99
C GLY A 295 -8.08 1.27 9.76
N ILE A 296 -8.45 2.00 10.81
CA ILE A 296 -8.79 3.44 10.76
C ILE A 296 -7.67 4.35 10.23
N THR A 297 -6.44 3.84 10.11
CA THR A 297 -5.25 4.53 9.60
C THR A 297 -4.76 3.99 8.24
N CYS A 298 -5.50 3.10 7.58
CA CYS A 298 -5.10 2.57 6.27
C CYS A 298 -5.33 3.59 5.14
N HIS A 299 -4.78 3.30 3.97
CA HIS A 299 -4.90 4.16 2.78
C HIS A 299 -6.37 4.52 2.48
N ALA A 300 -7.28 3.54 2.47
CA ALA A 300 -8.71 3.77 2.23
C ALA A 300 -9.30 4.77 3.23
N ALA A 301 -8.95 4.65 4.50
CA ALA A 301 -9.44 5.50 5.57
C ALA A 301 -8.91 6.94 5.48
N ILE A 302 -7.64 7.12 5.08
CA ILE A 302 -7.03 8.45 4.91
C ILE A 302 -7.68 9.17 3.73
N VAL A 303 -7.69 8.54 2.55
CA VAL A 303 -8.24 9.14 1.33
C VAL A 303 -9.74 9.40 1.46
N ALA A 304 -10.50 8.51 2.10
CA ALA A 304 -11.92 8.74 2.32
C ALA A 304 -12.22 10.00 3.14
N ARG A 305 -11.39 10.32 4.15
CA ARG A 305 -11.53 11.56 4.94
C ARG A 305 -11.24 12.80 4.11
N GLU A 306 -10.24 12.73 3.25
CA GLU A 306 -9.87 13.83 2.34
C GLU A 306 -10.99 14.08 1.32
N LEU A 307 -11.58 13.01 0.79
CA LEU A 307 -12.70 13.05 -0.15
C LEU A 307 -14.05 13.30 0.53
N LYS A 308 -14.11 13.31 1.86
CA LYS A 308 -15.35 13.34 2.66
C LYS A 308 -16.38 12.30 2.20
N THR A 309 -15.89 11.10 1.89
CA THR A 309 -16.70 10.00 1.38
C THR A 309 -16.89 8.96 2.49
N PRO A 310 -18.13 8.54 2.83
CA PRO A 310 -18.39 7.51 3.83
C PRO A 310 -17.53 6.26 3.59
N CYS A 311 -16.91 5.73 4.64
CA CYS A 311 -15.94 4.65 4.48
C CYS A 311 -15.97 3.67 5.64
N ILE A 312 -16.03 2.37 5.32
CA ILE A 312 -15.94 1.26 6.26
C ILE A 312 -14.78 0.36 5.84
N VAL A 313 -13.89 0.06 6.77
CA VAL A 313 -12.69 -0.76 6.52
C VAL A 313 -12.70 -1.98 7.42
N GLY A 314 -11.99 -3.04 7.02
CA GLY A 314 -11.81 -4.20 7.88
C GLY A 314 -13.05 -5.10 7.98
N THR A 315 -13.88 -5.17 6.94
CA THR A 315 -15.07 -6.03 6.91
C THR A 315 -14.74 -7.52 6.75
N LYS A 316 -13.50 -7.86 6.38
CA LYS A 316 -12.92 -9.20 6.19
C LYS A 316 -13.53 -10.06 5.07
N ILE A 317 -14.81 -9.85 4.74
CA ILE A 317 -15.59 -10.73 3.86
C ILE A 317 -16.49 -9.98 2.87
N ALA A 318 -16.45 -8.66 2.79
CA ALA A 318 -17.32 -7.89 1.88
C ALA A 318 -17.12 -8.28 0.41
N THR A 319 -15.90 -8.49 -0.07
CA THR A 319 -15.67 -8.94 -1.47
C THR A 319 -16.16 -10.36 -1.74
N LYS A 320 -16.39 -11.16 -0.68
CA LYS A 320 -16.88 -12.54 -0.78
C LYS A 320 -18.41 -12.61 -0.71
N VAL A 321 -19.04 -11.67 -0.01
CA VAL A 321 -20.49 -11.63 0.23
C VAL A 321 -21.21 -10.78 -0.81
N LEU A 322 -20.69 -9.59 -1.10
CA LEU A 322 -21.27 -8.66 -2.05
C LEU A 322 -20.85 -9.02 -3.48
N ARG A 323 -21.70 -8.68 -4.44
CA ARG A 323 -21.45 -8.86 -5.87
C ARG A 323 -21.69 -7.56 -6.61
N ASP A 324 -21.06 -7.40 -7.77
CA ASP A 324 -21.32 -6.28 -8.66
C ASP A 324 -22.82 -6.13 -8.93
N GLY A 325 -23.34 -4.92 -8.72
CA GLY A 325 -24.74 -4.58 -8.90
C GLY A 325 -25.65 -4.77 -7.69
N ASP A 326 -25.17 -5.40 -6.60
CA ASP A 326 -25.94 -5.50 -5.36
C ASP A 326 -26.29 -4.11 -4.81
N LEU A 327 -27.54 -3.89 -4.40
CA LEU A 327 -27.94 -2.66 -3.73
C LEU A 327 -27.66 -2.78 -2.23
N VAL A 328 -26.92 -1.82 -1.68
CA VAL A 328 -26.56 -1.82 -0.25
C VAL A 328 -26.88 -0.48 0.40
N GLU A 329 -27.15 -0.50 1.69
CA GLU A 329 -27.12 0.66 2.58
C GLU A 329 -25.83 0.60 3.40
N VAL A 330 -25.04 1.66 3.31
CA VAL A 330 -23.80 1.84 4.07
C VAL A 330 -24.09 2.81 5.20
N ASP A 331 -23.92 2.37 6.44
CA ASP A 331 -23.95 3.19 7.65
C ASP A 331 -22.54 3.22 8.25
N ALA A 332 -21.72 4.17 7.79
CA ALA A 332 -20.34 4.29 8.25
C ALA A 332 -20.22 4.85 9.66
N ASP A 333 -21.29 5.45 10.21
CA ASP A 333 -21.36 5.87 11.61
C ASP A 333 -21.35 4.65 12.55
N LYS A 334 -22.10 3.61 12.18
CA LYS A 334 -22.16 2.34 12.92
C LYS A 334 -21.17 1.28 12.42
N GLY A 335 -20.52 1.53 11.28
CA GLY A 335 -19.64 0.55 10.64
C GLY A 335 -20.40 -0.64 10.06
N VAL A 336 -21.63 -0.43 9.58
CA VAL A 336 -22.53 -1.50 9.10
C VAL A 336 -22.83 -1.33 7.62
N VAL A 337 -22.84 -2.43 6.86
CA VAL A 337 -23.31 -2.50 5.48
C VAL A 337 -24.42 -3.52 5.39
N LYS A 338 -25.61 -3.07 4.98
CA LYS A 338 -26.79 -3.93 4.84
C LYS A 338 -27.10 -4.15 3.37
N LYS A 339 -27.21 -5.41 2.96
CA LYS A 339 -27.68 -5.75 1.62
C LYS A 339 -29.19 -5.54 1.56
N LEU A 340 -29.64 -4.71 0.63
CA LEU A 340 -31.05 -4.45 0.40
C LEU A 340 -31.56 -5.49 -0.60
N ASN A 341 -32.44 -6.37 -0.14
CA ASN A 341 -33.15 -7.26 -1.04
C ASN A 341 -34.13 -6.42 -1.88
N LYS A 342 -34.14 -6.66 -3.19
CA LYS A 342 -35.21 -6.21 -4.07
C LYS A 342 -36.50 -6.94 -3.75
#